data_AF-A0A7W3YFT5-F1
#
_entry.id   AF-A0A7W3YFT5-F1
#
_cell.length_a   1.000
_cell.length_b   1.000
_cell.length_c   1.000
_cell.angle_alpha   90.00
_cell.angle_beta   90.00
_cell.angle_gamma   90.00
#
_symmetry.space_group_name_H-M   'P 1'
#
loop_
_entity.id
_entity.type
_entity.pdbx_description
1 polymer ?
#
loop_
_entity_poly.entity_id
_entity_poly.type
_entity_poly.pdbx_seq_one_letter_code
_entity_poly.pdbx_strand_id
1 'polypeptide(L)'
;MAGKFSQVFERDKHRCIYCGKYMLLDFETFQTSQLDHLVPGAGDDLSNLVLSCFVCNNLKGKHVPPGVDPSADRVAYIQQVRAHVMSERANKMQDFASWTHPA
;
A
#
# COMPACT_ATOMS: atom_id res chain seq x y z
N MET A 1 -5.86 9.50 -23.41
CA MET A 1 -5.32 10.03 -22.14
C MET A 1 -5.25 8.87 -21.15
N ALA A 2 -4.05 8.47 -20.74
CA ALA A 2 -3.86 7.44 -19.73
C ALA A 2 -4.37 7.98 -18.37
N GLY A 3 -5.29 7.29 -17.71
CA GLY A 3 -5.85 7.72 -16.42
C GLY A 3 -4.80 7.68 -15.29
N LYS A 4 -5.09 8.32 -14.14
CA LYS A 4 -4.17 8.32 -12.98
C LYS A 4 -3.77 6.90 -12.57
N PHE A 5 -4.72 5.96 -12.66
CA PHE A 5 -4.45 4.54 -12.38
C PHE A 5 -3.31 3.99 -13.23
N SER A 6 -3.39 4.06 -14.55
CA SER A 6 -2.36 3.49 -15.44
C SER A 6 -1.00 4.18 -15.24
N GLN A 7 -1.00 5.50 -15.03
CA GLN A 7 0.25 6.25 -14.76
C GLN A 7 0.94 5.78 -13.48
N VAL A 8 0.21 5.64 -12.38
CA VAL A 8 0.77 5.15 -11.10
C VAL A 8 1.14 3.68 -11.20
N PHE A 9 0.33 2.88 -11.90
CA PHE A 9 0.55 1.45 -12.08
C PHE A 9 1.86 1.16 -12.82
N GLU A 10 2.13 1.90 -13.90
CA GLU A 10 3.40 1.83 -14.65
C GLU A 10 4.58 2.37 -13.85
N ARG A 11 4.43 3.55 -13.23
CA ARG A 11 5.47 4.20 -12.40
C ARG A 11 5.97 3.29 -11.29
N ASP A 12 5.04 2.62 -10.61
CA ASP A 12 5.35 1.73 -9.48
C ASP A 12 5.70 0.30 -9.93
N LYS A 13 6.00 0.14 -11.24
CA LYS A 13 6.44 -1.12 -11.87
C LYS A 13 5.49 -2.27 -11.60
N HIS A 14 4.18 -1.98 -11.57
CA HIS A 14 3.12 -2.96 -11.36
C HIS A 14 3.28 -3.71 -10.03
N ARG A 15 3.91 -3.11 -9.02
CA ARG A 15 4.13 -3.72 -7.70
C ARG A 15 3.48 -2.87 -6.61
N CYS A 16 2.84 -3.54 -5.65
CA CYS A 16 2.40 -2.86 -4.45
C CYS A 16 3.61 -2.20 -3.77
N ILE A 17 3.56 -0.88 -3.60
CA ILE A 17 4.64 -0.13 -2.97
C ILE A 17 4.90 -0.62 -1.55
N TYR A 18 3.90 -1.13 -0.83
CA TYR A 18 4.08 -1.56 0.56
C TYR A 18 4.68 -2.95 0.72
N CYS A 19 4.14 -3.98 0.07
CA CYS A 19 4.60 -5.37 0.25
C CYS A 19 5.40 -5.94 -0.93
N GLY A 20 5.53 -5.21 -2.04
CA GLY A 20 6.25 -5.66 -3.23
C GLY A 20 5.52 -6.71 -4.08
N LYS A 21 4.29 -7.12 -3.69
CA LYS A 21 3.48 -8.07 -4.47
C LYS A 21 3.35 -7.58 -5.92
N TYR A 22 3.67 -8.46 -6.86
CA TYR A 22 3.51 -8.18 -8.28
C TYR A 22 2.04 -8.27 -8.65
N MET A 23 1.48 -7.17 -9.12
CA MET A 23 0.04 -7.00 -9.32
C MET A 23 -0.45 -7.61 -10.65
N LEU A 24 0.46 -7.97 -11.56
CA LEU A 24 0.16 -8.67 -12.81
C LEU A 24 0.45 -10.18 -12.70
N LEU A 25 0.44 -10.74 -11.50
CA LEU A 25 0.65 -12.19 -11.32
C LEU A 25 -0.49 -12.99 -11.95
N ASP A 26 -1.74 -12.56 -11.73
CA ASP A 26 -2.97 -13.19 -12.20
C ASP A 26 -4.11 -12.16 -12.22
N PHE A 27 -5.25 -12.52 -12.81
CA PHE A 27 -6.41 -11.64 -12.94
C PHE A 27 -6.94 -11.17 -11.59
N GLU A 28 -7.08 -12.07 -10.62
CA GLU A 28 -7.65 -11.77 -9.30
C GLU A 28 -6.75 -10.78 -8.54
N THR A 29 -5.44 -11.01 -8.55
CA THR A 29 -4.43 -10.12 -7.99
C THR A 29 -4.50 -8.75 -8.66
N PHE A 30 -4.61 -8.69 -9.99
CA PHE A 30 -4.76 -7.43 -10.71
C PHE A 30 -6.01 -6.67 -10.26
N GLN A 31 -7.15 -7.35 -10.11
CA GLN A 31 -8.41 -6.76 -9.64
C GLN A 31 -8.32 -6.21 -8.20
N THR A 32 -7.38 -6.67 -7.38
CA THR A 32 -7.14 -6.11 -6.03
C THR A 32 -6.24 -4.86 -6.01
N SER A 33 -5.81 -4.36 -7.16
CA SER A 33 -4.97 -3.18 -7.26
C SER A 33 -5.73 -1.91 -6.93
N GLN A 34 -5.14 -1.04 -6.11
CA GLN A 34 -5.74 0.22 -5.70
C GLN A 34 -4.72 1.36 -5.79
N LEU A 35 -5.23 2.56 -6.05
CA LEU A 35 -4.50 3.78 -5.73
C LEU A 35 -4.72 4.09 -4.26
N ASP A 36 -3.63 4.30 -3.54
CA ASP A 36 -3.66 4.76 -2.15
C ASP A 36 -2.96 6.12 -2.04
N HIS A 37 -3.48 6.95 -1.14
CA HIS A 37 -2.90 8.24 -0.79
C HIS A 37 -1.82 8.05 0.27
N LEU A 38 -0.57 8.40 -0.06
CA LEU A 38 0.53 8.40 0.91
C LEU A 38 0.23 9.28 2.13
N VAL A 39 -0.33 10.46 1.88
CA VAL A 39 -0.85 11.36 2.91
C VAL A 39 -2.37 11.43 2.76
N PRO A 40 -3.12 10.82 3.69
CA PRO A 40 -4.58 10.88 3.69
C PRO A 40 -5.08 12.33 3.68
N GLY A 41 -5.99 12.65 2.76
CA GLY A 41 -6.59 13.98 2.66
C GLY A 41 -5.76 15.04 1.91
N ALA A 42 -4.54 14.75 1.47
CA ALA A 42 -3.69 15.69 0.72
C ALA A 42 -3.97 15.72 -0.80
N GLY A 43 -5.18 15.34 -1.23
CA GLY A 43 -5.61 15.36 -2.62
C GLY A 43 -5.07 14.23 -3.50
N ASP A 44 -5.49 14.24 -4.77
CA ASP A 44 -5.25 13.17 -5.75
C ASP A 44 -4.10 13.46 -6.70
N ASP A 45 -3.14 14.28 -6.29
CA ASP A 45 -1.94 14.53 -7.10
C ASP A 45 -1.15 13.23 -7.28
N LEU A 46 -0.57 13.04 -8.47
CA LEU A 46 0.18 11.81 -8.78
C LEU A 46 1.31 11.55 -7.79
N SER A 47 1.91 12.61 -7.23
CA SER A 47 2.90 12.50 -6.16
C SER A 47 2.31 11.91 -4.87
N ASN A 48 1.05 12.19 -4.53
CA ASN A 48 0.42 11.62 -3.34
C ASN A 48 -0.12 10.20 -3.58
N LEU A 49 -0.33 9.79 -4.83
CA LEU A 49 -0.86 8.47 -5.15
C LEU A 49 0.24 7.41 -5.31
N VAL A 50 0.02 6.21 -4.79
CA VAL A 50 0.86 5.02 -4.99
C VAL A 50 0.03 3.78 -5.30
N LEU A 51 0.65 2.82 -5.99
CA LEU A 51 0.07 1.51 -6.23
C LEU A 51 0.12 0.68 -4.94
N SER A 52 -1.03 0.18 -4.52
CA SER A 52 -1.16 -0.73 -3.39
C SER A 52 -2.02 -1.93 -3.75
N CYS A 53 -1.83 -3.05 -3.05
CA CYS A 53 -2.84 -4.10 -3.03
C CYS A 53 -3.89 -3.77 -1.97
N PHE A 54 -5.11 -4.27 -2.18
CA PHE A 54 -6.25 -4.06 -1.28
C PHE A 54 -5.90 -4.30 0.20
N VAL A 55 -5.20 -5.39 0.50
CA VAL A 55 -4.82 -5.74 1.88
C VAL A 55 -3.91 -4.69 2.50
N CYS A 56 -2.85 -4.26 1.80
CA CYS A 56 -1.95 -3.24 2.35
C CYS A 56 -2.63 -1.89 2.52
N ASN A 57 -3.49 -1.50 1.56
CA ASN A 57 -4.22 -0.23 1.63
C ASN A 57 -5.12 -0.18 2.88
N ASN A 58 -5.88 -1.25 3.12
CA ASN A 58 -6.74 -1.34 4.30
C ASN A 58 -5.94 -1.33 5.61
N LEU A 59 -4.82 -2.05 5.68
CA LEU A 59 -3.99 -2.11 6.89
C LEU A 59 -3.25 -0.80 7.18
N LYS A 60 -2.86 -0.07 6.14
CA LYS A 60 -2.36 1.30 6.30
C LYS A 60 -3.44 2.20 6.89
N GLY A 61 -4.66 2.13 6.34
CA GLY A 61 -5.76 3.00 6.73
C GLY A 61 -5.37 4.48 6.68
N LYS A 62 -5.61 5.19 7.78
CA LYS A 62 -5.29 6.62 7.93
C LYS A 62 -3.93 6.90 8.58
N HIS A 63 -3.06 5.89 8.69
CA HIS A 63 -1.76 6.06 9.34
C HIS A 63 -0.91 7.11 8.61
N VAL A 64 -0.33 8.02 9.38
CA VAL A 64 0.66 9.01 8.95
C VAL A 64 1.89 8.82 9.84
N PRO A 65 3.05 8.45 9.26
CA PRO A 65 4.28 8.31 10.03
C PRO A 65 4.68 9.63 10.70
N PRO A 66 5.05 9.63 12.00
CA PRO A 66 5.48 10.83 12.68
C PRO A 66 6.89 11.25 12.23
N GLY A 67 7.13 12.57 12.15
CA GLY A 67 8.48 13.12 12.04
C GLY A 67 9.16 12.96 10.67
N VAL A 68 8.43 12.56 9.62
CA VAL A 68 8.94 12.55 8.24
C VAL A 68 8.00 13.31 7.33
N ASP A 69 8.52 14.34 6.68
CA ASP A 69 7.80 15.03 5.61
C ASP A 69 7.97 14.25 4.29
N PRO A 70 6.89 13.75 3.67
CA PRO A 70 6.96 13.00 2.42
C PRO A 70 7.45 13.81 1.22
N SER A 71 7.41 15.15 1.29
CA SER A 71 7.99 16.03 0.28
C SER A 71 9.50 16.17 0.43
N ALA A 72 10.02 16.07 1.66
CA ALA A 72 11.44 16.13 1.95
C ALA A 72 12.14 14.78 1.72
N ASP A 73 11.54 13.68 2.20
CA ASP A 73 12.07 12.33 2.00
C ASP A 73 10.94 11.32 1.80
N ARG A 74 10.48 11.22 0.55
CA ARG A 74 9.47 10.25 0.12
C ARG A 74 9.86 8.81 0.43
N VAL A 75 11.14 8.47 0.29
CA VAL A 75 11.60 7.09 0.46
C VAL A 75 11.51 6.72 1.93
N ALA A 76 12.06 7.53 2.83
CA ALA A 76 11.96 7.31 4.27
C ALA A 76 10.49 7.26 4.72
N TYR A 77 9.64 8.15 4.21
CA TYR A 77 8.21 8.14 4.52
C TYR A 77 7.57 6.79 4.15
N ILE A 78 7.78 6.33 2.91
CA ILE A 78 7.26 5.03 2.45
C ILE A 78 7.82 3.87 3.30
N GLN A 79 9.08 3.91 3.72
CA GLN A 79 9.64 2.86 4.58
C GLN A 79 8.96 2.81 5.95
N GLN A 80 8.60 3.94 6.55
CA GLN A 80 7.85 3.93 7.81
C GLN A 80 6.41 3.43 7.62
N VAL A 81 5.75 3.81 6.53
CA VAL A 81 4.43 3.24 6.18
C VAL A 81 4.52 1.73 5.99
N ARG A 82 5.58 1.23 5.33
CA ARG A 82 5.83 -0.21 5.19
C ARG A 82 5.96 -0.90 6.54
N ALA A 83 6.73 -0.33 7.46
CA ALA A 83 6.89 -0.88 8.81
C ALA A 83 5.55 -1.01 9.54
N HIS A 84 4.71 0.04 9.50
CA HIS A 84 3.35 0.01 10.02
C HIS A 84 2.50 -1.10 9.36
N VAL A 85 2.45 -1.14 8.02
CA VAL A 85 1.67 -2.16 7.29
C VAL A 85 2.14 -3.58 7.60
N MET A 86 3.45 -3.81 7.74
CA MET A 86 3.97 -5.14 8.07
C MET A 86 3.63 -5.55 9.51
N SER A 87 3.66 -4.62 10.46
CA SER A 87 3.17 -4.86 11.82
C SER A 87 1.69 -5.29 11.81
N GLU A 88 0.85 -4.53 11.11
CA GLU A 88 -0.58 -4.86 10.99
C GLU A 88 -0.83 -6.18 10.25
N ARG A 89 0.01 -6.52 9.26
CA ARG A 89 -0.03 -7.84 8.60
C ARG A 89 0.28 -8.96 9.57
N ALA A 90 1.28 -8.79 10.45
CA ALA A 90 1.61 -9.80 11.46
C ALA A 90 0.43 -10.01 12.42
N ASN A 91 -0.21 -8.93 12.87
CA ASN A 91 -1.42 -9.00 13.71
C ASN A 91 -2.56 -9.77 13.01
N LYS A 92 -2.83 -9.45 11.73
CA LYS A 92 -3.86 -10.18 10.95
C LYS A 92 -3.51 -11.62 10.63
N MET A 93 -2.23 -11.95 10.53
CA MET A 93 -1.79 -13.33 10.36
C MET A 93 -2.05 -14.15 11.62
N GLN A 94 -1.83 -13.57 12.80
CA GLN A 94 -2.16 -14.24 14.08
C GLN A 94 -3.66 -14.47 14.22
N ASP A 95 -4.48 -13.48 13.87
CA ASP A 95 -5.95 -13.63 13.81
C ASP A 95 -6.34 -14.78 12.88
N PHE A 96 -5.87 -14.77 11.62
CA PHE A 96 -6.12 -15.86 10.67
C PHE A 96 -5.66 -17.24 11.17
N ALA A 97 -4.51 -17.32 11.85
CA ALA A 97 -4.00 -18.57 12.41
C ALA A 97 -4.97 -19.16 13.45
N SER A 98 -5.65 -18.31 14.23
CA SER A 98 -6.65 -18.75 15.22
C SER A 98 -7.87 -19.43 14.59
N TRP A 99 -8.21 -19.09 13.34
CA TRP A 99 -9.31 -19.70 12.59
C TRP A 99 -8.90 -20.99 11.87
N THR A 100 -7.62 -21.12 11.49
CA THR A 100 -7.14 -22.22 10.64
C THR A 100 -6.46 -23.35 11.39
N HIS A 101 -5.98 -23.08 12.59
CA HIS A 101 -5.37 -24.07 13.48
C HIS A 101 -6.00 -23.95 14.87
N PRO A 102 -7.32 -24.20 15.01
CA PRO A 102 -7.98 -24.17 16.31
C PRO A 102 -7.41 -25.29 17.21
N ALA A 103 -7.28 -24.99 18.50
CA ALA A 103 -6.81 -25.92 19.53
C ALA A 103 -7.78 -27.10 19.74
#